data_AF-A0A6N9U9L6-F1
#
_entry.id   AF-A0A6N9U9L6-F1
#
_cell.length_a   1.000
_cell.length_b   1.000
_cell.length_c   1.000
_cell.angle_alpha   90.00
_cell.angle_beta   90.00
_cell.angle_gamma   90.00
#
_symmetry.space_group_name_H-M   'P 1'
#
loop_
_entity.id
_entity.type
_entity.pdbx_description
1 polymer ?
#
loop_
_entity_poly.entity_id
_entity_poly.type
_entity_poly.pdbx_seq_one_letter_code
_entity_poly.pdbx_strand_id
1 'polypeptide(L)' 'MATTADITAMRRAITLAARGLGATSPNPVVGCVVLDAAGAPAGEGFHRRAGGPHAEIHALRAAG' A
#
# COMPACT_ATOMS: atom_id res chain seq x y z
N MET A 1 19.88 2.40 7.65
CA MET A 1 19.72 2.66 6.19
C MET A 1 18.63 1.72 5.69
N ALA A 2 17.84 2.12 4.69
CA ALA A 2 16.81 1.24 4.13
C ALA A 2 17.44 -0.01 3.49
N THR A 3 16.84 -1.16 3.72
CA THR A 3 17.27 -2.45 3.15
C THR A 3 16.78 -2.60 1.70
N THR A 4 17.28 -3.62 0.99
CA THR A 4 16.74 -3.97 -0.34
C THR A 4 15.26 -4.36 -0.27
N ALA A 5 14.83 -4.99 0.82
CA ALA A 5 13.42 -5.32 1.04
C ALA A 5 12.57 -4.05 1.16
N ASP A 6 13.01 -3.06 1.95
CA ASP A 6 12.32 -1.77 2.11
C ASP A 6 12.16 -1.04 0.77
N ILE A 7 13.24 -0.98 -0.02
CA ILE A 7 13.22 -0.31 -1.33
C ILE A 7 12.27 -1.03 -2.30
N THR A 8 12.29 -2.37 -2.30
CA THR A 8 11.41 -3.18 -3.15
C THR A 8 9.94 -3.02 -2.76
N ALA A 9 9.65 -3.05 -1.47
CA ALA A 9 8.31 -2.85 -0.92
C ALA A 9 7.80 -1.42 -1.21
N MET A 10 8.64 -0.40 -1.10
CA MET A 10 8.25 0.98 -1.41
C MET A 10 7.92 1.16 -2.90
N ARG A 11 8.71 0.58 -3.82
CA ARG A 11 8.38 0.56 -5.25
C ARG A 11 7.05 -0.14 -5.52
N ARG A 12 6.78 -1.23 -4.79
CA ARG A 12 5.50 -1.94 -4.86
C ARG A 12 4.34 -1.09 -4.34
N ALA A 13 4.51 -0.38 -3.22
CA ALA A 13 3.52 0.54 -2.66
C ALA A 13 3.17 1.67 -3.64
N ILE A 14 4.16 2.25 -4.32
CA ILE A 14 3.92 3.26 -5.37
C ILE A 14 3.11 2.66 -6.54
N THR A 15 3.45 1.44 -6.96
CA THR A 15 2.69 0.73 -8.01
C THR A 15 1.23 0.47 -7.60
N LEU A 16 1.00 0.14 -6.34
CA LEU A 16 -0.34 -0.03 -5.78
C LEU A 16 -1.10 1.30 -5.72
N ALA A 17 -0.45 2.38 -5.29
CA ALA A 17 -1.03 3.72 -5.22
C ALA A 17 -1.55 4.17 -6.60
N ALA A 18 -0.80 3.91 -7.67
CA ALA A 18 -1.17 4.28 -9.04
C ALA A 18 -2.53 3.72 -9.48
N ARG A 19 -3.02 2.64 -8.86
CA ARG A 19 -4.36 2.07 -9.13
C ARG A 19 -5.51 2.98 -8.65
N GLY A 20 -5.24 3.94 -7.77
CA GLY A 20 -6.21 4.92 -7.30
C GLY A 20 -6.33 6.17 -8.19
N LEU A 21 -5.49 6.32 -9.22
CA LEU A 21 -5.50 7.49 -10.10
C LEU A 21 -6.87 7.67 -10.75
N GLY A 22 -7.42 8.88 -10.67
CA GLY A 22 -8.73 9.23 -11.20
C GLY A 22 -9.93 8.81 -10.35
N ALA A 23 -9.74 8.05 -9.26
CA ALA A 23 -10.82 7.52 -8.43
C ALA A 23 -10.84 8.06 -6.98
N THR A 24 -9.73 8.64 -6.50
CA THR A 24 -9.60 9.02 -5.08
C THR A 24 -9.83 10.49 -4.78
N SER A 25 -9.91 11.39 -5.76
CA SER A 25 -10.08 12.84 -5.53
C SER A 25 -11.31 13.13 -4.64
N PRO A 26 -11.20 14.02 -3.62
CA PRO A 26 -10.08 14.91 -3.31
C PRO A 26 -8.94 14.28 -2.50
N ASN A 27 -9.07 13.01 -2.10
CA ASN A 27 -8.06 12.31 -1.33
C ASN A 27 -6.85 11.92 -2.20
N PRO A 28 -5.64 11.82 -1.61
CA PRO A 28 -4.46 11.38 -2.33
C PRO A 28 -4.55 9.92 -2.79
N VAL A 29 -3.76 9.59 -3.81
CA VAL A 29 -3.49 8.18 -4.14
C VAL A 29 -2.47 7.63 -3.14
N VAL A 30 -2.82 6.53 -2.49
CA VAL A 30 -1.99 5.91 -1.45
C VAL A 30 -1.95 4.41 -1.69
N GLY A 31 -0.76 3.82 -1.57
CA GLY A 31 -0.51 2.40 -1.56
C GLY A 31 0.29 2.02 -0.32
N CYS A 32 0.06 0.80 0.18
CA CYS A 32 0.66 0.30 1.41
C CYS A 32 1.05 -1.16 1.22
N VAL A 33 2.22 -1.54 1.74
CA VAL A 33 2.71 -2.91 1.82
C VAL A 33 3.14 -3.15 3.27
N VAL A 34 2.67 -4.23 3.88
CA VAL A 34 3.11 -4.73 5.17
C VAL A 34 4.12 -5.84 4.92
N LEU A 35 5.31 -5.75 5.52
CA LEU A 35 6.30 -6.82 5.49
C LEU A 35 6.26 -7.60 6.80
N ASP A 36 6.50 -8.91 6.72
CA ASP A 36 6.73 -9.75 7.89
C ASP A 36 8.15 -9.61 8.45
N ALA A 37 8.46 -10.37 9.51
CA ALA A 37 9.77 -10.36 10.14
C ALA A 37 10.91 -10.86 9.24
N ALA A 38 10.61 -11.61 8.18
CA ALA A 38 11.57 -12.07 7.19
C ALA A 38 11.73 -11.07 6.02
N GLY A 39 10.97 -9.97 6.01
CA GLY A 39 10.97 -8.96 4.95
C GLY A 39 10.15 -9.35 3.73
N ALA A 40 9.27 -10.37 3.83
CA ALA A 40 8.36 -10.76 2.76
C ALA A 40 7.02 -10.01 2.87
N PRO A 41 6.34 -9.69 1.76
CA PRO A 41 5.02 -9.06 1.80
C PRO A 41 3.99 -9.96 2.50
N ALA A 42 3.47 -9.48 3.63
CA ALA A 42 2.38 -10.10 4.37
C ALA A 42 1.02 -9.58 3.89
N GLY A 43 0.92 -8.30 3.53
CA GLY A 43 -0.34 -7.69 3.07
C GLY A 43 -0.12 -6.48 2.19
N GLU A 44 -1.05 -6.25 1.26
CA GLU A 44 -0.99 -5.15 0.30
C GLU A 44 -2.34 -4.42 0.20
N GLY A 45 -2.28 -3.10 0.03
CA GLY A 45 -3.48 -2.28 -0.06
C GLY A 45 -3.26 -1.00 -0.85
N PHE A 46 -4.35 -0.44 -1.38
CA PHE A 46 -4.37 0.91 -1.95
C PHE A 46 -5.70 1.58 -1.66
N HIS A 47 -5.70 2.90 -1.56
CA HIS A 47 -6.92 3.68 -1.38
C HIS A 47 -7.72 3.68 -2.69
N ARG A 48 -8.94 3.14 -2.66
CA ARG A 48 -9.72 2.87 -3.89
C ARG A 48 -10.63 4.03 -4.31
N ARG A 49 -11.15 4.80 -3.34
CA ARG A 49 -12.11 5.89 -3.58
C ARG A 49 -12.17 6.85 -2.40
N ALA A 50 -12.50 8.12 -2.66
CA ALA A 50 -12.77 9.10 -1.61
C ALA A 50 -13.84 8.60 -0.62
N GLY A 51 -13.60 8.83 0.68
CA GLY A 51 -14.46 8.36 1.78
C GLY A 51 -14.42 6.85 2.04
N GLY A 52 -13.66 6.07 1.26
CA GLY A 52 -13.39 4.66 1.55
C GLY A 52 -12.27 4.47 2.58
N PRO A 53 -12.00 3.21 3.00
CA PRO A 53 -10.85 2.91 3.85
C PRO A 53 -9.54 3.34 3.20
N HIS A 54 -8.58 3.76 4.03
CA HIS A 54 -7.23 4.06 3.55
C HIS A 54 -6.48 2.78 3.12
N ALA A 55 -5.35 2.94 2.44
CA ALA A 55 -4.56 1.83 1.92
C ALA A 55 -4.11 0.84 3.01
N GLU A 56 -3.74 1.38 4.18
CA GLU A 56 -3.25 0.67 5.35
C GLU A 56 -4.30 -0.31 5.89
N ILE A 57 -5.58 0.10 5.92
CA ILE A 57 -6.68 -0.77 6.36
C ILE A 57 -6.82 -1.96 5.42
N HIS A 58 -6.67 -1.75 4.11
CA HIS A 58 -6.71 -2.83 3.14
C HIS A 58 -5.49 -3.76 3.28
N ALA A 59 -4.30 -3.21 3.49
CA ALA A 59 -3.07 -3.98 3.66
C ALA A 59 -3.08 -4.82 4.95
N LEU A 60 -3.53 -4.25 6.07
CA LEU A 60 -3.65 -4.97 7.35
C LEU A 60 -4.69 -6.10 7.26
N ARG A 61 -5.86 -5.84 6.66
CA ARG A 61 -6.86 -6.90 6.44
C ARG A 61 -6.34 -8.04 5.55
N ALA A 62 -5.46 -7.74 4.60
CA ALA A 62 -4.84 -8.74 3.76
C ALA A 62 -3.74 -9.53 4.50
N ALA A 63 -3.05 -8.90 5.46
CA ALA A 63 -2.00 -9.52 6.26
C ALA A 63 -2.51 -10.52 7.29
N GLY A 64 -3.77 -10.38 7.72
CA GLY A 64 -4.37 -11.20 8.77
C GLY A 64 -4.27 -10.56 10.14
#